data_AF-A0A7C6XYP4-F1
#
_entry.id   AF-A0A7C6XYP4-F1
#
_cell.length_a   1.000
_cell.length_b   1.000
_cell.length_c   1.000
_cell.angle_alpha   90.00
_cell.angle_beta   90.00
_cell.angle_gamma   90.00
#
_symmetry.space_group_name_H-M   'P 1'
#
loop_
_entity.id
_entity.type
_entity.pdbx_description
1 polymer ?
#
loop_
_entity_poly.entity_id
_entity_poly.type
_entity_poly.pdbx_seq_one_letter_code
_entity_poly.pdbx_strand_id
1 'polypeptide(L)'
;TAAADKHWSEAARISPWSYYGLRAQDLQNGYIIRLAADVPTDVPDDRFTDADWQEIATWIDGWYTAESSGDVMSGTRGRRAMTLWRLGWQDEALALFRAIRDDVRDNPWGLLSLARAMREEGIYSISIYCGDRLAILGNAAGAPPPTAVSRLSYPTAYGHLVSTHAQRRALDPFLFLSLIRQESRFDSWAISRSGASGLTQVMPATGAWIAERINDNTYHRDMLYRPVVSVNYGTWYIRHLLDLYDNDWVAALAAYNAGPGNLQRWTGGEAIADHDLFYETIPMEEPKSYVRLIYQQYRRYEQIYRR
;
A
#
# COMPACT_ATOMS: atom_id res chain seq x y z
N THR A 1 15.07 -28.90 -8.81
CA THR A 1 15.19 -30.36 -8.56
C THR A 1 13.96 -30.79 -7.78
N ALA A 2 13.53 -32.06 -7.89
CA ALA A 2 12.32 -32.55 -7.21
C ALA A 2 12.30 -32.30 -5.68
N ALA A 3 13.48 -32.21 -5.04
CA ALA A 3 13.60 -31.84 -3.63
C ALA A 3 13.30 -30.36 -3.37
N ALA A 4 13.76 -29.44 -4.23
CA ALA A 4 13.46 -28.02 -4.14
C ALA A 4 11.95 -27.76 -4.34
N ASP A 5 11.33 -28.44 -5.31
CA ASP A 5 9.89 -28.30 -5.58
C ASP A 5 9.02 -28.71 -4.38
N LYS A 6 9.46 -29.74 -3.63
CA LYS A 6 8.80 -30.19 -2.40
C LYS A 6 8.88 -29.13 -1.29
N HIS A 7 10.05 -28.51 -1.09
CA HIS A 7 10.23 -27.47 -0.07
C HIS A 7 9.46 -26.19 -0.40
N TRP A 8 9.44 -25.78 -1.67
CA TRP A 8 8.64 -24.65 -2.13
C TRP A 8 7.14 -24.88 -1.93
N SER A 9 6.65 -26.06 -2.28
CA SER A 9 5.24 -26.43 -2.07
C SER A 9 4.83 -26.36 -0.60
N GLU A 10 5.69 -26.81 0.32
CA GLU A 10 5.40 -26.76 1.74
C GLU A 10 5.41 -25.32 2.30
N ALA A 11 6.36 -24.49 1.89
CA ALA A 11 6.41 -23.08 2.28
C ALA A 11 5.16 -22.31 1.79
N ALA A 12 4.76 -22.53 0.54
CA ALA A 12 3.55 -21.96 -0.03
C ALA A 12 2.28 -22.43 0.69
N ARG A 13 2.24 -23.67 1.19
CA ARG A 13 1.10 -24.21 1.92
C ARG A 13 0.97 -23.65 3.34
N ILE A 14 2.08 -23.52 4.07
CA ILE A 14 2.07 -23.08 5.48
C ILE A 14 1.74 -21.58 5.58
N SER A 15 2.30 -20.76 4.71
CA SER A 15 2.14 -19.30 4.77
C SER A 15 2.07 -18.68 3.37
N PRO A 16 0.98 -18.94 2.61
CA PRO A 16 0.88 -18.62 1.18
C PRO A 16 1.06 -17.14 0.85
N TRP A 17 0.73 -16.26 1.80
CA TRP A 17 0.81 -14.80 1.64
C TRP A 17 2.02 -14.17 2.33
N SER A 18 2.89 -14.98 2.95
CA SER A 18 4.19 -14.49 3.42
C SER A 18 5.14 -14.28 2.25
N TYR A 19 6.22 -13.53 2.48
CA TYR A 19 7.26 -13.32 1.47
C TYR A 19 7.79 -14.64 0.91
N TYR A 20 8.21 -15.57 1.78
CA TYR A 20 8.74 -16.87 1.37
C TYR A 20 7.70 -17.75 0.67
N GLY A 21 6.43 -17.70 1.12
CA GLY A 21 5.35 -18.44 0.48
C GLY A 21 5.06 -17.95 -0.95
N LEU A 22 5.10 -16.63 -1.16
CA LEU A 22 4.94 -16.01 -2.48
C LEU A 22 6.17 -16.26 -3.36
N ARG A 23 7.39 -16.09 -2.81
CA ARG A 23 8.65 -16.40 -3.52
C ARG A 23 8.71 -17.86 -3.96
N ALA A 24 8.27 -18.79 -3.11
CA ALA A 24 8.18 -20.20 -3.47
C ALA A 24 7.24 -20.45 -4.66
N GLN A 25 6.04 -19.85 -4.65
CA GLN A 25 5.10 -19.92 -5.78
C GLN A 25 5.69 -19.32 -7.06
N ASP A 26 6.37 -18.18 -6.93
CA ASP A 26 6.99 -17.48 -8.05
C ASP A 26 8.13 -18.29 -8.67
N LEU A 27 8.98 -18.90 -7.85
CA LEU A 27 10.04 -19.81 -8.31
C LEU A 27 9.46 -21.03 -9.04
N GLN A 28 8.38 -21.63 -8.51
CA GLN A 28 7.69 -22.75 -9.14
C GLN A 28 7.09 -22.38 -10.51
N ASN A 29 6.63 -21.15 -10.66
CA ASN A 29 6.04 -20.64 -11.89
C ASN A 29 7.07 -20.04 -12.86
N GLY A 30 8.36 -20.07 -12.52
CA GLY A 30 9.42 -19.45 -13.34
C GLY A 30 9.32 -17.93 -13.42
N TYR A 31 8.68 -17.28 -12.44
CA TYR A 31 8.54 -15.83 -12.39
C TYR A 31 9.91 -15.17 -12.16
N ILE A 32 10.20 -14.15 -12.96
CA ILE A 32 11.41 -13.35 -12.89
C ILE A 32 11.07 -11.99 -12.27
N ILE A 33 11.89 -11.55 -11.31
CA ILE A 33 11.76 -10.22 -10.68
C ILE A 33 12.30 -9.16 -11.64
N ARG A 34 11.49 -8.88 -12.67
CA ARG A 34 11.73 -7.83 -13.66
C ARG A 34 10.38 -7.36 -14.17
N LEU A 35 10.15 -6.05 -14.21
CA LEU A 35 8.91 -5.51 -14.78
C LEU A 35 8.84 -5.80 -16.27
N ALA A 36 7.69 -6.29 -16.71
CA ALA A 36 7.39 -6.43 -18.13
C ALA A 36 7.19 -5.06 -18.78
N ALA A 37 7.47 -4.96 -20.08
CA ALA A 37 7.38 -3.70 -20.81
C ALA A 37 5.92 -3.30 -21.15
N ASP A 38 5.00 -4.25 -21.16
CA ASP A 38 3.64 -4.15 -21.71
C ASP A 38 2.54 -4.35 -20.65
N VAL A 39 2.84 -4.00 -19.40
CA VAL A 39 1.90 -4.14 -18.29
C VAL A 39 0.66 -3.23 -18.48
N PRO A 40 -0.57 -3.75 -18.28
CA PRO A 40 -1.77 -2.92 -18.23
C PRO A 40 -1.67 -1.79 -17.21
N THR A 41 -1.93 -0.56 -17.64
CA THR A 41 -1.77 0.65 -16.81
C THR A 41 -3.09 1.24 -16.31
N ASP A 42 -4.22 0.64 -16.71
CA ASP A 42 -5.53 1.04 -16.20
C ASP A 42 -5.71 0.55 -14.76
N VAL A 43 -6.12 1.46 -13.88
CA VAL A 43 -6.38 1.18 -12.47
C VAL A 43 -7.89 1.25 -12.27
N PRO A 44 -8.52 0.17 -11.80
CA PRO A 44 -9.96 0.16 -11.55
C PRO A 44 -10.40 1.26 -10.60
N ASP A 45 -11.63 1.74 -10.80
CA ASP A 45 -12.25 2.73 -9.90
C ASP A 45 -12.28 2.20 -8.47
N ASP A 46 -11.83 3.05 -7.56
CA ASP A 46 -11.75 2.80 -6.13
C ASP A 46 -13.15 2.87 -5.49
N ARG A 47 -14.18 3.40 -6.17
CA ARG A 47 -15.52 3.57 -5.60
C ARG A 47 -16.11 2.27 -4.99
N PHE A 48 -16.58 2.39 -3.76
CA PHE A 48 -17.42 1.39 -3.09
C PHE A 48 -18.89 1.66 -3.37
N THR A 49 -19.62 0.60 -3.70
CA THR A 49 -21.07 0.59 -3.90
C THR A 49 -21.79 0.11 -2.65
N ASP A 50 -23.12 0.29 -2.59
CA ASP A 50 -23.93 -0.28 -1.50
C ASP A 50 -23.84 -1.82 -1.48
N ALA A 51 -23.64 -2.46 -2.64
CA ALA A 51 -23.42 -3.90 -2.73
C ALA A 51 -22.10 -4.33 -2.06
N ASP A 52 -21.03 -3.56 -2.22
CA ASP A 52 -19.75 -3.83 -1.55
C ASP A 52 -19.92 -3.76 -0.02
N TRP A 53 -20.61 -2.73 0.49
CA TRP A 53 -20.88 -2.59 1.91
C TRP A 53 -21.78 -3.70 2.45
N GLN A 54 -22.79 -4.11 1.68
CA GLN A 54 -23.67 -5.21 2.03
C GLN A 54 -22.93 -6.56 2.04
N GLU A 55 -22.01 -6.79 1.11
CA GLU A 55 -21.15 -7.99 1.11
C GLU A 55 -20.36 -8.09 2.42
N ILE A 56 -19.76 -6.99 2.89
CA ILE A 56 -19.01 -6.98 4.15
C ILE A 56 -19.96 -7.20 5.34
N ALA A 57 -21.13 -6.55 5.36
CA ALA A 57 -22.10 -6.70 6.44
C ALA A 57 -22.60 -8.16 6.56
N THR A 58 -23.03 -8.76 5.45
CA THR A 58 -23.48 -10.17 5.41
C THR A 58 -22.35 -11.13 5.79
N TRP A 59 -21.10 -10.81 5.41
CA TRP A 59 -19.96 -11.59 5.84
C TRP A 59 -19.74 -11.50 7.36
N ILE A 60 -19.83 -10.31 7.98
CA ILE A 60 -19.73 -10.14 9.44
C ILE A 60 -20.83 -10.92 10.16
N ASP A 61 -22.09 -10.83 9.69
CA ASP A 61 -23.23 -11.59 10.24
C ASP A 61 -22.98 -13.10 10.28
N GLY A 62 -22.19 -13.63 9.34
CA GLY A 62 -21.88 -15.05 9.22
C GLY A 62 -21.00 -15.61 10.34
N TRP A 63 -20.27 -14.78 11.09
CA TRP A 63 -19.32 -15.24 12.11
C TRP A 63 -19.28 -14.39 13.39
N TYR A 64 -19.91 -13.21 13.42
CA TYR A 64 -19.95 -12.34 14.59
C TYR A 64 -21.39 -12.21 15.11
N THR A 65 -21.61 -12.62 16.36
CA THR A 65 -22.96 -12.78 16.92
C THR A 65 -23.50 -11.55 17.63
N ALA A 66 -22.65 -10.58 17.98
CA ALA A 66 -23.12 -9.36 18.63
C ALA A 66 -23.78 -8.43 17.62
N GLU A 67 -24.88 -7.81 18.04
CA GLU A 67 -25.63 -6.88 17.21
C GLU A 67 -24.81 -5.62 16.88
N SER A 68 -25.15 -4.99 15.75
CA SER A 68 -24.56 -3.72 15.36
C SER A 68 -24.90 -2.64 16.40
N SER A 69 -23.87 -1.98 16.91
CA SER A 69 -24.02 -0.83 17.82
C SER A 69 -24.43 0.47 17.10
N GLY A 70 -24.77 0.38 15.80
CA GLY A 70 -25.09 1.53 14.96
C GLY A 70 -23.86 2.30 14.48
N ASP A 71 -24.10 3.51 13.95
CA ASP A 71 -23.03 4.36 13.41
C ASP A 71 -22.17 4.96 14.52
N VAL A 72 -20.89 4.58 14.58
CA VAL A 72 -19.92 5.05 15.58
C VAL A 72 -19.63 6.55 15.44
N MET A 73 -19.90 7.13 14.28
CA MET A 73 -19.73 8.55 14.02
C MET A 73 -20.89 9.41 14.53
N SER A 74 -22.04 8.78 14.82
CA SER A 74 -23.24 9.50 15.29
C SER A 74 -23.10 10.04 16.71
N GLY A 75 -22.21 9.49 17.55
CA GLY A 75 -21.99 9.94 18.93
C GLY A 75 -21.28 11.29 19.05
N THR A 76 -21.24 11.86 20.26
CA THR A 76 -20.63 13.19 20.52
C THR A 76 -19.18 13.29 20.03
N ARG A 77 -18.36 12.24 20.26
CA ARG A 77 -16.96 12.21 19.82
C ARG A 77 -16.83 12.16 18.30
N GLY A 78 -17.63 11.31 17.65
CA GLY A 78 -17.66 11.18 16.19
C GLY A 78 -18.09 12.48 15.49
N ARG A 79 -19.19 13.08 15.94
CA ARG A 79 -19.66 14.38 15.41
C ARG A 79 -18.62 15.49 15.60
N ARG A 80 -17.94 15.53 16.76
CA ARG A 80 -16.85 16.49 17.01
C ARG A 80 -15.69 16.27 16.04
N ALA A 81 -15.24 15.03 15.87
CA ALA A 81 -14.15 14.69 14.96
C ALA A 81 -14.46 15.11 13.52
N MET A 82 -15.67 14.80 13.04
CA MET A 82 -16.12 15.19 11.71
C MET A 82 -16.24 16.72 11.54
N THR A 83 -16.71 17.42 12.57
CA THR A 83 -16.79 18.89 12.55
C THR A 83 -15.39 19.50 12.43
N LEU A 84 -14.42 19.04 13.21
CA LEU A 84 -13.04 19.52 13.15
C LEU A 84 -12.42 19.24 11.77
N TRP A 85 -12.65 18.05 11.22
CA TRP A 85 -12.16 17.67 9.88
C TRP A 85 -12.66 18.66 8.82
N ARG A 86 -13.97 18.94 8.81
CA ARG A 86 -14.61 19.85 7.85
C ARG A 86 -14.22 21.31 8.04
N LEU A 87 -13.79 21.70 9.25
CA LEU A 87 -13.23 23.03 9.54
C LEU A 87 -11.73 23.13 9.20
N GLY A 88 -11.11 22.06 8.71
CA GLY A 88 -9.69 22.02 8.38
C GLY A 88 -8.75 21.82 9.57
N TRP A 89 -9.28 21.48 10.75
CA TRP A 89 -8.50 21.20 11.96
C TRP A 89 -8.11 19.71 11.95
N GLN A 90 -7.24 19.37 11.00
CA GLN A 90 -6.97 17.99 10.60
C GLN A 90 -6.28 17.19 11.70
N ASP A 91 -5.31 17.76 12.41
CA ASP A 91 -4.55 17.05 13.44
C ASP A 91 -5.46 16.63 14.61
N GLU A 92 -6.29 17.54 15.10
CA GLU A 92 -7.25 17.25 16.18
C GLU A 92 -8.34 16.28 15.73
N ALA A 93 -8.81 16.40 14.49
CA ALA A 93 -9.78 15.47 13.92
C ALA A 93 -9.19 14.05 13.81
N LEU A 94 -7.98 13.92 13.24
CA LEU A 94 -7.28 12.65 13.09
C LEU A 94 -6.96 12.00 14.43
N ALA A 95 -6.60 12.78 15.45
CA ALA A 95 -6.41 12.28 16.80
C ALA A 95 -7.70 11.64 17.35
N LEU A 96 -8.86 12.27 17.14
CA LEU A 96 -10.14 11.73 17.55
C LEU A 96 -10.57 10.50 16.72
N PHE A 97 -10.37 10.51 15.40
CA PHE A 97 -10.68 9.34 14.56
C PHE A 97 -9.82 8.13 14.96
N ARG A 98 -8.53 8.34 15.28
CA ARG A 98 -7.65 7.29 15.79
C ARG A 98 -8.10 6.76 17.16
N ALA A 99 -8.55 7.64 18.06
CA ALA A 99 -9.13 7.20 19.33
C ALA A 99 -10.40 6.36 19.13
N ILE A 100 -11.30 6.77 18.23
CA ILE A 100 -12.50 5.98 17.89
C ILE A 100 -12.11 4.64 17.29
N ARG A 101 -11.15 4.62 16.34
CA ARG A 101 -10.59 3.41 15.75
C ARG A 101 -10.07 2.44 16.81
N ASP A 102 -9.34 2.96 17.79
CA ASP A 102 -8.76 2.16 18.87
C ASP A 102 -9.84 1.61 19.81
N ASP A 103 -10.92 2.36 20.07
CA ASP A 103 -12.07 1.91 20.85
C ASP A 103 -12.83 0.77 20.15
N VAL A 104 -12.92 0.79 18.82
CA VAL A 104 -13.69 -0.19 18.02
C VAL A 104 -12.85 -1.32 17.43
N ARG A 105 -11.55 -1.38 17.72
CA ARG A 105 -10.57 -2.29 17.07
C ARG A 105 -10.91 -3.78 17.12
N ASP A 106 -11.76 -4.19 18.05
CA ASP A 106 -12.20 -5.58 18.26
C ASP A 106 -13.73 -5.75 18.04
N ASN A 107 -14.40 -4.70 17.53
CA ASN A 107 -15.81 -4.72 17.18
C ASN A 107 -15.97 -4.58 15.64
N PRO A 108 -16.27 -5.68 14.92
CA PRO A 108 -16.44 -5.69 13.47
C PRO A 108 -17.45 -4.66 12.94
N TRP A 109 -18.59 -4.49 13.62
CA TRP A 109 -19.60 -3.49 13.22
C TRP A 109 -19.09 -2.06 13.38
N GLY A 110 -18.37 -1.80 14.48
CA GLY A 110 -17.72 -0.51 14.69
C GLY A 110 -16.63 -0.21 13.66
N LEU A 111 -15.85 -1.23 13.28
CA LEU A 111 -14.85 -1.13 12.21
C LEU A 111 -15.50 -0.84 10.86
N LEU A 112 -16.60 -1.54 10.50
CA LEU A 112 -17.31 -1.32 9.25
C LEU A 112 -17.90 0.10 9.17
N SER A 113 -18.56 0.55 10.24
CA SER A 113 -19.11 1.91 10.34
C SER A 113 -18.03 2.97 10.20
N LEU A 114 -16.91 2.83 10.92
CA LEU A 114 -15.80 3.77 10.82
C LEU A 114 -15.14 3.75 9.43
N ALA A 115 -14.91 2.56 8.86
CA ALA A 115 -14.32 2.43 7.54
C ALA A 115 -15.13 3.18 6.48
N ARG A 116 -16.45 3.00 6.48
CA ARG A 116 -17.36 3.69 5.56
C ARG A 116 -17.24 5.21 5.69
N ALA A 117 -17.35 5.72 6.90
CA ALA A 117 -17.27 7.17 7.14
C ALA A 117 -15.92 7.77 6.75
N MET A 118 -14.81 7.10 7.08
CA MET A 118 -13.47 7.58 6.75
C MET A 118 -13.23 7.57 5.24
N ARG A 119 -13.73 6.55 4.56
CA ARG A 119 -13.60 6.42 3.11
C ARG A 119 -14.39 7.49 2.36
N GLU A 120 -15.60 7.81 2.80
CA GLU A 120 -16.44 8.88 2.23
C GLU A 120 -15.75 10.25 2.31
N GLU A 121 -14.94 10.49 3.34
CA GLU A 121 -14.18 11.73 3.55
C GLU A 121 -12.74 11.66 2.98
N GLY A 122 -12.36 10.57 2.29
CA GLY A 122 -11.02 10.39 1.71
C GLY A 122 -9.90 10.08 2.72
N ILE A 123 -10.23 9.69 3.95
CA ILE A 123 -9.30 9.35 5.03
C ILE A 123 -8.92 7.87 4.93
N TYR A 124 -8.17 7.54 3.87
CA TYR A 124 -7.85 6.16 3.51
C TYR A 124 -7.03 5.41 4.57
N SER A 125 -6.12 6.08 5.28
CA SER A 125 -5.23 5.41 6.24
C SER A 125 -5.98 4.72 7.38
N ILE A 126 -7.09 5.30 7.85
CA ILE A 126 -7.96 4.71 8.88
C ILE A 126 -8.89 3.67 8.26
N SER A 127 -9.44 3.93 7.07
CA SER A 127 -10.27 2.96 6.34
C SER A 127 -9.51 1.65 6.07
N ILE A 128 -8.26 1.74 5.62
CA ILE A 128 -7.37 0.60 5.38
C ILE A 128 -7.12 -0.17 6.66
N TYR A 129 -6.85 0.52 7.77
CA TYR A 129 -6.70 -0.13 9.07
C TYR A 129 -7.93 -0.95 9.43
N CYS A 130 -9.13 -0.39 9.22
CA CYS A 130 -10.37 -1.10 9.51
C CYS A 130 -10.54 -2.34 8.62
N GLY A 131 -10.21 -2.24 7.32
CA GLY A 131 -10.20 -3.39 6.41
C GLY A 131 -9.22 -4.47 6.84
N ASP A 132 -7.96 -4.10 7.12
CA ASP A 132 -6.93 -5.03 7.60
C ASP A 132 -7.38 -5.72 8.90
N ARG A 133 -7.97 -4.96 9.83
CA ARG A 133 -8.42 -5.50 11.11
C ARG A 133 -9.63 -6.43 10.96
N LEU A 134 -10.59 -6.07 10.12
CA LEU A 134 -11.72 -6.95 9.76
C LEU A 134 -11.21 -8.27 9.19
N ALA A 135 -10.29 -8.23 8.22
CA ALA A 135 -9.70 -9.44 7.64
C ALA A 135 -9.02 -10.32 8.70
N ILE A 136 -8.32 -9.74 9.67
CA ILE A 136 -7.71 -10.50 10.77
C ILE A 136 -8.77 -11.17 11.65
N LEU A 137 -9.82 -10.43 12.05
CA LEU A 137 -10.88 -10.96 12.90
C LEU A 137 -11.66 -12.09 12.21
N GLY A 138 -12.03 -11.90 10.95
CA GLY A 138 -12.73 -12.92 10.19
C GLY A 138 -11.91 -14.19 10.00
N ASN A 139 -10.62 -14.07 9.64
CA ASN A 139 -9.73 -15.24 9.52
C ASN A 139 -9.59 -15.97 10.87
N ALA A 140 -9.49 -15.25 11.98
CA ALA A 140 -9.45 -15.87 13.32
C ALA A 140 -10.75 -16.61 13.67
N ALA A 141 -11.88 -16.19 13.10
CA ALA A 141 -13.18 -16.85 13.21
C ALA A 141 -13.40 -17.95 12.14
N GLY A 142 -12.40 -18.26 11.29
CA GLY A 142 -12.54 -19.24 10.21
C GLY A 142 -13.34 -18.74 9.00
N ALA A 143 -13.61 -17.44 8.92
CA ALA A 143 -14.32 -16.78 7.82
C ALA A 143 -13.34 -15.96 6.97
N PRO A 144 -12.82 -16.49 5.85
CA PRO A 144 -11.89 -15.75 5.00
C PRO A 144 -12.53 -14.47 4.43
N PRO A 145 -11.78 -13.37 4.26
CA PRO A 145 -12.34 -12.08 3.85
C PRO A 145 -12.85 -12.11 2.41
N PRO A 146 -14.04 -11.53 2.14
CA PRO A 146 -14.57 -11.39 0.78
C PRO A 146 -13.79 -10.35 -0.04
N THR A 147 -14.19 -10.18 -1.30
CA THR A 147 -13.52 -9.24 -2.22
C THR A 147 -13.66 -7.80 -1.72
N ALA A 148 -14.83 -7.38 -1.23
CA ALA A 148 -15.00 -6.04 -0.68
C ALA A 148 -14.07 -5.74 0.52
N VAL A 149 -13.86 -6.67 1.45
CA VAL A 149 -12.89 -6.47 2.56
C VAL A 149 -11.45 -6.35 2.02
N SER A 150 -11.12 -7.14 1.00
CA SER A 150 -9.81 -7.06 0.34
C SER A 150 -9.61 -5.70 -0.36
N ARG A 151 -10.61 -5.20 -1.09
CA ARG A 151 -10.59 -3.86 -1.71
C ARG A 151 -10.47 -2.74 -0.67
N LEU A 152 -11.05 -2.91 0.52
CA LEU A 152 -10.95 -1.95 1.61
C LEU A 152 -9.52 -1.87 2.17
N SER A 153 -8.85 -3.02 2.24
CA SER A 153 -7.47 -3.18 2.74
C SER A 153 -6.41 -2.76 1.71
N TYR A 154 -6.74 -2.86 0.42
CA TYR A 154 -5.88 -2.58 -0.73
C TYR A 154 -6.61 -1.67 -1.73
N PRO A 155 -6.87 -0.40 -1.38
CA PRO A 155 -7.62 0.51 -2.23
C PRO A 155 -6.81 0.95 -3.45
N THR A 156 -7.53 1.40 -4.48
CA THR A 156 -6.98 2.02 -5.69
C THR A 156 -7.15 3.54 -5.68
N ALA A 157 -7.15 4.14 -4.48
CA ALA A 157 -7.26 5.58 -4.28
C ALA A 157 -6.26 6.34 -5.16
N TYR A 158 -6.71 7.45 -5.73
CA TYR A 158 -5.97 8.22 -6.75
C TYR A 158 -5.67 7.45 -8.05
N GLY A 159 -6.41 6.36 -8.33
CA GLY A 159 -6.20 5.49 -9.49
C GLY A 159 -6.11 6.24 -10.81
N HIS A 160 -6.96 7.25 -11.05
CA HIS A 160 -6.89 8.07 -12.27
C HIS A 160 -5.53 8.80 -12.44
N LEU A 161 -4.92 9.29 -11.36
CA LEU A 161 -3.58 9.89 -11.39
C LEU A 161 -2.53 8.81 -11.64
N VAL A 162 -2.64 7.68 -10.93
CA VAL A 162 -1.71 6.55 -11.05
C VAL A 162 -1.72 6.02 -12.48
N SER A 163 -2.88 5.73 -13.07
CA SER A 163 -3.01 5.26 -14.46
C SER A 163 -2.37 6.22 -15.44
N THR A 164 -2.67 7.51 -15.33
CA THR A 164 -2.12 8.54 -16.23
C THR A 164 -0.60 8.54 -16.19
N HIS A 165 0.00 8.49 -15.00
CA HIS A 165 1.45 8.54 -14.84
C HIS A 165 2.13 7.19 -15.10
N ALA A 166 1.46 6.08 -14.81
CA ALA A 166 1.90 4.73 -15.11
C ALA A 166 2.02 4.50 -16.61
N GLN A 167 0.99 4.91 -17.38
CA GLN A 167 0.99 4.84 -18.85
C GLN A 167 2.14 5.64 -19.45
N ARG A 168 2.36 6.88 -18.98
CA ARG A 168 3.43 7.75 -19.48
C ARG A 168 4.83 7.23 -19.21
N ARG A 169 4.99 6.35 -18.21
CA ARG A 169 6.29 5.92 -17.69
C ARG A 169 6.50 4.42 -17.80
N ALA A 170 5.65 3.66 -18.50
CA ALA A 170 5.75 2.20 -18.56
C ALA A 170 6.00 1.58 -17.16
N LEU A 171 5.20 2.02 -16.18
CA LEU A 171 5.28 1.58 -14.79
C LEU A 171 4.07 0.71 -14.48
N ASP A 172 4.31 -0.37 -13.76
CA ASP A 172 3.22 -1.17 -13.21
C ASP A 172 2.45 -0.37 -12.14
N PRO A 173 1.15 -0.07 -12.36
CA PRO A 173 0.40 0.75 -11.41
C PRO A 173 0.19 0.05 -10.06
N PHE A 174 0.14 -1.28 -10.01
CA PHE A 174 -0.07 -2.01 -8.76
C PHE A 174 1.19 -2.10 -7.92
N LEU A 175 2.37 -2.15 -8.55
CA LEU A 175 3.63 -1.95 -7.84
C LEU A 175 3.66 -0.56 -7.19
N PHE A 176 3.23 0.47 -7.94
CA PHE A 176 3.22 1.83 -7.43
C PHE A 176 2.18 2.07 -6.31
N LEU A 177 0.98 1.51 -6.43
CA LEU A 177 -0.02 1.55 -5.35
C LEU A 177 0.47 0.82 -4.09
N SER A 178 1.22 -0.27 -4.25
CA SER A 178 1.86 -0.97 -3.13
C SER A 178 2.90 -0.09 -2.43
N LEU A 179 3.66 0.69 -3.19
CA LEU A 179 4.59 1.70 -2.67
C LEU A 179 3.83 2.77 -1.89
N ILE A 180 2.78 3.38 -2.45
CA ILE A 180 1.97 4.40 -1.73
C ILE A 180 1.39 3.81 -0.43
N ARG A 181 0.86 2.59 -0.49
CA ARG A 181 0.30 1.92 0.68
C ARG A 181 1.34 1.75 1.78
N GLN A 182 2.56 1.34 1.43
CA GLN A 182 3.66 1.16 2.37
C GLN A 182 4.17 2.50 2.92
N GLU A 183 4.28 3.52 2.08
CA GLU A 183 4.86 4.82 2.44
C GLU A 183 3.94 5.66 3.33
N SER A 184 2.65 5.73 2.98
CA SER A 184 1.71 6.65 3.64
C SER A 184 0.38 6.02 4.03
N ARG A 185 0.09 4.79 3.60
CA ARG A 185 -1.28 4.24 3.59
C ARG A 185 -2.27 5.21 2.94
N PHE A 186 -1.86 5.83 1.83
CA PHE A 186 -2.64 6.80 1.07
C PHE A 186 -2.99 8.10 1.82
N ASP A 187 -2.25 8.43 2.88
CA ASP A 187 -2.34 9.72 3.57
C ASP A 187 -1.50 10.78 2.85
N SER A 188 -2.18 11.73 2.19
CA SER A 188 -1.52 12.81 1.45
C SER A 188 -0.84 13.85 2.35
N TRP A 189 -1.14 13.87 3.64
CA TRP A 189 -0.55 14.77 4.63
C TRP A 189 0.53 14.07 5.49
N ALA A 190 0.88 12.83 5.17
CA ALA A 190 1.88 12.07 5.92
C ALA A 190 3.25 12.76 5.90
N ILE A 191 3.88 12.85 7.07
CA ILE A 191 5.25 13.37 7.26
C ILE A 191 6.05 12.38 8.11
N SER A 192 7.18 11.92 7.59
CA SER A 192 8.12 11.10 8.36
C SER A 192 8.94 11.94 9.35
N ARG A 193 9.62 11.27 10.31
CA ARG A 193 10.56 11.95 11.22
C ARG A 193 11.71 12.65 10.49
N SER A 194 12.12 12.14 9.34
CA SER A 194 13.18 12.73 8.50
C SER A 194 12.64 13.82 7.55
N GLY A 195 11.32 14.05 7.51
CA GLY A 195 10.69 15.07 6.69
C GLY A 195 10.24 14.61 5.31
N ALA A 196 10.29 13.31 5.03
CA ALA A 196 9.65 12.72 3.85
C ALA A 196 8.15 13.04 3.88
N SER A 197 7.57 13.44 2.74
CA SER A 197 6.23 14.07 2.72
C SER A 197 5.31 13.47 1.65
N GLY A 198 4.02 13.41 1.96
CA GLY A 198 2.96 13.06 1.02
C GLY A 198 2.78 11.56 0.78
N LEU A 199 2.02 11.23 -0.27
CA LEU A 199 1.60 9.86 -0.59
C LEU A 199 2.79 8.91 -0.79
N THR A 200 3.86 9.42 -1.38
CA THR A 200 5.02 8.66 -1.83
C THR A 200 6.26 8.92 -0.98
N GLN A 201 6.11 9.66 0.14
CA GLN A 201 7.16 10.00 1.10
C GLN A 201 8.46 10.44 0.41
N VAL A 202 8.35 11.35 -0.56
CA VAL A 202 9.54 11.93 -1.21
C VAL A 202 10.19 12.92 -0.25
N MET A 203 11.51 12.83 -0.11
CA MET A 203 12.29 13.80 0.65
C MET A 203 12.30 15.16 -0.08
N PRO A 204 12.27 16.31 0.63
CA PRO A 204 12.28 17.62 -0.04
C PRO A 204 13.48 17.83 -0.98
N ALA A 205 14.67 17.37 -0.60
CA ALA A 205 15.86 17.44 -1.47
C ALA A 205 15.70 16.60 -2.75
N THR A 206 15.14 15.39 -2.63
CA THR A 206 14.80 14.55 -3.78
C THR A 206 13.73 15.21 -4.64
N GLY A 207 12.73 15.85 -4.02
CA GLY A 207 11.70 16.62 -4.73
C GLY A 207 12.28 17.75 -5.57
N ALA A 208 13.20 18.54 -5.01
CA ALA A 208 13.89 19.60 -5.75
C ALA A 208 14.68 19.03 -6.94
N TRP A 209 15.42 17.94 -6.73
CA TRP A 209 16.15 17.27 -7.80
C TRP A 209 15.21 16.71 -8.89
N ILE A 210 14.07 16.12 -8.53
CA ILE A 210 13.06 15.67 -9.50
C ILE A 210 12.53 16.86 -10.30
N ALA A 211 12.19 17.96 -9.61
CA ALA A 211 11.65 19.17 -10.22
C ALA A 211 12.59 19.72 -11.29
N GLU A 212 13.89 19.80 -11.02
CA GLU A 212 14.91 20.15 -12.00
C GLU A 212 14.91 19.21 -13.21
N ARG A 213 14.81 17.89 -12.97
CA ARG A 213 14.84 16.87 -14.04
C ARG A 213 13.61 16.90 -14.95
N ILE A 214 12.47 17.37 -14.44
CA ILE A 214 11.23 17.49 -15.22
C ILE A 214 10.91 18.93 -15.61
N ASN A 215 11.82 19.88 -15.37
CA ASN A 215 11.65 21.32 -15.63
C ASN A 215 10.43 21.95 -14.92
N ASP A 216 10.13 21.53 -13.69
CA ASP A 216 9.10 22.12 -12.85
C ASP A 216 9.67 23.27 -12.00
N ASN A 217 9.59 24.48 -12.54
CA ASN A 217 10.09 25.69 -11.87
C ASN A 217 9.18 26.20 -10.74
N THR A 218 8.08 25.50 -10.43
CA THR A 218 7.13 25.92 -9.40
C THR A 218 7.34 25.22 -8.06
N TYR A 219 8.27 24.26 -8.01
CA TYR A 219 8.50 23.40 -6.86
C TYR A 219 8.78 24.18 -5.58
N HIS A 220 8.04 23.82 -4.54
CA HIS A 220 8.32 24.12 -3.14
C HIS A 220 7.85 22.95 -2.30
N ARG A 221 8.43 22.79 -1.10
CA ARG A 221 8.24 21.60 -0.25
C ARG A 221 6.76 21.19 -0.08
N ASP A 222 5.88 22.16 0.18
CA ASP A 222 4.46 21.89 0.47
C ASP A 222 3.69 21.31 -0.71
N MET A 223 4.22 21.42 -1.93
CA MET A 223 3.63 20.74 -3.08
C MET A 223 3.63 19.23 -2.93
N LEU A 224 4.56 18.65 -2.16
CA LEU A 224 4.63 17.21 -1.95
C LEU A 224 3.38 16.66 -1.23
N TYR A 225 2.61 17.49 -0.52
CA TYR A 225 1.34 17.08 0.07
C TYR A 225 0.19 17.00 -0.96
N ARG A 226 0.36 17.60 -2.14
CA ARG A 226 -0.67 17.57 -3.19
C ARG A 226 -0.62 16.21 -3.90
N PRO A 227 -1.71 15.41 -3.90
CA PRO A 227 -1.72 14.08 -4.53
C PRO A 227 -1.20 14.08 -5.97
N VAL A 228 -1.58 15.07 -6.78
CA VAL A 228 -1.13 15.22 -8.19
C VAL A 228 0.39 15.36 -8.31
N VAL A 229 1.03 16.12 -7.41
CA VAL A 229 2.48 16.31 -7.41
C VAL A 229 3.16 15.08 -6.84
N SER A 230 2.69 14.56 -5.70
CA SER A 230 3.26 13.37 -5.06
C SER A 230 3.25 12.16 -5.99
N VAL A 231 2.12 11.88 -6.66
CA VAL A 231 2.03 10.78 -7.64
C VAL A 231 2.96 11.03 -8.82
N ASN A 232 2.99 12.25 -9.38
CA ASN A 232 3.87 12.56 -10.50
C ASN A 232 5.35 12.36 -10.15
N TYR A 233 5.79 12.88 -8.99
CA TYR A 233 7.17 12.84 -8.55
C TYR A 233 7.57 11.42 -8.12
N GLY A 234 6.72 10.73 -7.36
CA GLY A 234 6.96 9.34 -6.96
C GLY A 234 7.04 8.38 -8.15
N THR A 235 6.12 8.49 -9.12
CA THR A 235 6.18 7.66 -10.34
C THR A 235 7.41 7.97 -11.19
N TRP A 236 7.82 9.24 -11.28
CA TRP A 236 9.06 9.60 -11.95
C TRP A 236 10.27 8.98 -11.25
N TYR A 237 10.32 9.06 -9.91
CA TYR A 237 11.47 8.58 -9.15
C TYR A 237 11.61 7.05 -9.19
N ILE A 238 10.52 6.30 -8.97
CA ILE A 238 10.60 4.84 -9.07
C ILE A 238 10.93 4.38 -10.49
N ARG A 239 10.43 5.07 -11.53
CA ARG A 239 10.80 4.78 -12.92
C ARG A 239 12.29 5.02 -13.16
N HIS A 240 12.82 6.14 -12.69
CA HIS A 240 14.25 6.42 -12.77
C HIS A 240 15.10 5.31 -12.14
N LEU A 241 14.70 4.80 -10.97
CA LEU A 241 15.38 3.69 -10.33
C LEU A 241 15.24 2.38 -11.11
N LEU A 242 14.06 2.08 -11.62
CA LEU A 242 13.85 0.91 -12.48
C LEU A 242 14.70 0.98 -13.75
N ASP A 243 14.95 2.16 -14.32
CA ASP A 243 15.85 2.34 -15.47
C ASP A 243 17.31 2.07 -15.09
N LEU A 244 17.75 2.52 -13.90
CA LEU A 244 19.11 2.26 -13.39
C LEU A 244 19.37 0.78 -13.12
N TYR A 245 18.33 0.01 -12.81
CA TYR A 245 18.44 -1.40 -12.42
C TYR A 245 17.77 -2.35 -13.41
N ASP A 246 17.68 -1.97 -14.69
CA ASP A 246 17.19 -2.86 -15.76
C ASP A 246 15.84 -3.53 -15.46
N ASN A 247 14.87 -2.72 -15.00
CA ASN A 247 13.54 -3.12 -14.57
C ASN A 247 13.49 -4.11 -13.40
N ASP A 248 14.60 -4.36 -12.69
CA ASP A 248 14.61 -5.09 -11.43
C ASP A 248 13.90 -4.27 -10.36
N TRP A 249 12.65 -4.64 -10.09
CA TRP A 249 11.81 -3.89 -9.17
C TRP A 249 12.16 -4.12 -7.70
N VAL A 250 12.83 -5.22 -7.34
CA VAL A 250 13.34 -5.40 -5.97
C VAL A 250 14.54 -4.49 -5.73
N ALA A 251 15.45 -4.40 -6.69
CA ALA A 251 16.54 -3.43 -6.67
C ALA A 251 15.99 -2.00 -6.57
N ALA A 252 15.03 -1.64 -7.43
CA ALA A 252 14.44 -0.31 -7.43
C ALA A 252 13.77 0.05 -6.09
N LEU A 253 13.03 -0.88 -5.46
CA LEU A 253 12.44 -0.65 -4.13
C LEU A 253 13.49 -0.50 -3.03
N ALA A 254 14.52 -1.34 -3.03
CA ALA A 254 15.62 -1.24 -2.08
C ALA A 254 16.34 0.12 -2.20
N ALA A 255 16.59 0.58 -3.43
CA ALA A 255 17.17 1.89 -3.70
C ALA A 255 16.22 3.05 -3.38
N TYR A 256 14.90 2.87 -3.54
CA TYR A 256 13.91 3.91 -3.20
C TYR A 256 13.95 4.22 -1.71
N ASN A 257 13.95 3.19 -0.86
CA ASN A 257 13.93 3.35 0.59
C ASN A 257 15.32 3.61 1.19
N ALA A 258 16.35 2.88 0.76
CA ALA A 258 17.70 2.99 1.34
C ALA A 258 18.61 3.99 0.59
N GLY A 259 18.22 4.42 -0.60
CA GLY A 259 19.06 5.22 -1.51
C GLY A 259 19.91 4.37 -2.46
N PRO A 260 20.13 4.80 -3.71
CA PRO A 260 20.93 4.09 -4.72
C PRO A 260 22.36 3.75 -4.27
N GLY A 261 22.99 4.65 -3.50
CA GLY A 261 24.35 4.44 -3.01
C GLY A 261 24.47 3.31 -1.98
N ASN A 262 23.44 3.06 -1.18
CA ASN A 262 23.43 1.91 -0.28
C ASN A 262 23.23 0.62 -1.05
N LEU A 263 22.30 0.58 -2.00
CA LEU A 263 22.12 -0.60 -2.85
C LEU A 263 23.41 -0.94 -3.61
N GLN A 264 24.10 0.06 -4.18
CA GLN A 264 25.38 -0.14 -4.86
C GLN A 264 26.43 -0.78 -3.94
N ARG A 265 26.49 -0.40 -2.66
CA ARG A 265 27.40 -1.04 -1.69
C ARG A 265 27.02 -2.48 -1.40
N TRP A 266 25.72 -2.78 -1.32
CA TRP A 266 25.23 -4.13 -1.02
C TRP A 266 25.42 -5.10 -2.17
N THR A 267 25.28 -4.63 -3.41
CA THR A 267 25.46 -5.47 -4.62
C THR A 267 26.87 -5.41 -5.19
N GLY A 268 27.75 -4.56 -4.64
CA GLY A 268 29.08 -4.30 -5.22
C GLY A 268 29.01 -3.57 -6.57
N GLY A 269 27.85 -2.97 -6.91
CA GLY A 269 27.60 -2.35 -8.20
C GLY A 269 27.15 -3.32 -9.30
N GLU A 270 27.02 -4.60 -8.98
CA GLU A 270 26.53 -5.62 -9.91
C GLU A 270 25.01 -5.77 -9.84
N ALA A 271 24.43 -6.42 -10.85
CA ALA A 271 23.03 -6.83 -10.84
C ALA A 271 22.78 -7.91 -9.77
N ILE A 272 21.58 -7.93 -9.21
CA ILE A 272 21.17 -8.96 -8.24
C ILE A 272 21.02 -10.30 -8.97
N ALA A 273 21.93 -11.23 -8.71
CA ALA A 273 21.91 -12.56 -9.31
C ALA A 273 20.88 -13.50 -8.65
N ASP A 274 20.72 -13.37 -7.33
CA ASP A 274 19.78 -14.16 -6.52
C ASP A 274 19.05 -13.20 -5.57
N HIS A 275 17.78 -12.92 -5.87
CA HIS A 275 16.94 -12.02 -5.08
C HIS A 275 16.63 -12.54 -3.69
N ASP A 276 16.60 -13.86 -3.49
CA ASP A 276 16.30 -14.47 -2.20
C ASP A 276 17.52 -14.37 -1.28
N LEU A 277 18.72 -14.66 -1.80
CA LEU A 277 19.97 -14.42 -1.07
C LEU A 277 20.20 -12.93 -0.82
N PHE A 278 19.94 -12.06 -1.81
CA PHE A 278 20.05 -10.62 -1.64
C PHE A 278 19.13 -10.15 -0.52
N TYR A 279 17.85 -10.54 -0.54
CA TYR A 279 16.90 -10.18 0.50
C TYR A 279 17.39 -10.60 1.90
N GLU A 280 17.98 -11.79 2.04
CA GLU A 280 18.51 -12.23 3.33
C GLU A 280 19.70 -11.41 3.83
N THR A 281 20.50 -10.88 2.90
CA THR A 281 21.76 -10.20 3.18
C THR A 281 21.64 -8.67 3.25
N ILE A 282 20.44 -8.09 3.03
CA ILE A 282 20.19 -6.66 3.26
C ILE A 282 20.56 -6.30 4.71
N PRO A 283 21.57 -5.43 4.95
CA PRO A 283 22.08 -5.16 6.29
C PRO A 283 21.12 -4.35 7.18
N MET A 284 20.20 -3.61 6.57
CA MET A 284 19.29 -2.70 7.27
C MET A 284 17.88 -3.30 7.37
N GLU A 285 17.34 -3.34 8.59
CA GLU A 285 16.02 -3.94 8.85
C GLU A 285 14.88 -3.19 8.13
N GLU A 286 14.94 -1.85 8.09
CA GLU A 286 13.89 -1.04 7.46
C GLU A 286 13.76 -1.32 5.94
N PRO A 287 14.83 -1.22 5.13
CA PRO A 287 14.80 -1.63 3.72
C PRO A 287 14.43 -3.09 3.50
N LYS A 288 14.91 -4.02 4.35
CA LYS A 288 14.55 -5.44 4.25
C LYS A 288 13.04 -5.63 4.43
N SER A 289 12.48 -5.04 5.49
CA SER A 289 11.04 -5.05 5.74
C SER A 289 10.25 -4.31 4.66
N TYR A 290 10.77 -3.22 4.11
CA TYR A 290 10.14 -2.46 3.03
C TYR A 290 9.96 -3.29 1.75
N VAL A 291 11.03 -3.94 1.27
CA VAL A 291 10.98 -4.85 0.12
C VAL A 291 9.99 -5.99 0.38
N ARG A 292 10.09 -6.66 1.53
CA ARG A 292 9.18 -7.75 1.89
C ARG A 292 7.71 -7.33 1.88
N LEU A 293 7.40 -6.20 2.50
CA LEU A 293 6.02 -5.74 2.64
C LEU A 293 5.46 -5.31 1.29
N ILE A 294 6.22 -4.60 0.46
CA ILE A 294 5.74 -4.21 -0.87
C ILE A 294 5.59 -5.42 -1.78
N TYR A 295 6.47 -6.41 -1.70
CA TYR A 295 6.30 -7.67 -2.44
C TYR A 295 4.95 -8.32 -2.14
N GLN A 296 4.60 -8.46 -0.85
CA GLN A 296 3.33 -9.04 -0.41
C GLN A 296 2.14 -8.19 -0.86
N GLN A 297 2.24 -6.87 -0.70
CA GLN A 297 1.19 -5.94 -1.12
C GLN A 297 0.97 -6.00 -2.63
N TYR A 298 2.04 -6.03 -3.42
CA TYR A 298 1.98 -6.08 -4.87
C TYR A 298 1.29 -7.34 -5.37
N ARG A 299 1.68 -8.51 -4.84
CA ARG A 299 0.97 -9.77 -5.13
C ARG A 299 -0.50 -9.73 -4.73
N ARG A 300 -0.84 -9.02 -3.65
CA ARG A 300 -2.23 -8.85 -3.23
C ARG A 300 -3.02 -7.95 -4.17
N TYR A 301 -2.44 -6.83 -4.62
CA TYR A 301 -3.05 -5.97 -5.63
C TYR A 301 -3.27 -6.76 -6.95
N GLU A 302 -2.29 -7.54 -7.40
CA GLU A 302 -2.46 -8.38 -8.59
C GLU A 302 -3.61 -9.38 -8.41
N GLN A 303 -3.67 -10.09 -7.28
CA GLN A 303 -4.74 -11.04 -7.00
C GLN A 303 -6.14 -10.41 -7.03
N ILE A 304 -6.27 -9.18 -6.51
CA ILE A 304 -7.56 -8.49 -6.42
C ILE A 304 -7.97 -7.95 -7.79
N TYR A 305 -7.03 -7.38 -8.57
CA TYR A 305 -7.36 -6.52 -9.70
C TYR A 305 -6.87 -6.99 -11.08
N ARG A 306 -6.01 -8.03 -11.20
CA ARG A 306 -5.51 -8.59 -12.49
C ARG A 306 -6.23 -9.87 -12.94
N ARG A 307 -7.51 -10.02 -12.62
CA ARG A 307 -8.26 -11.23 -13.01
C ARG A 307 -8.47 -11.34 -14.51
#